data_AF-A0A2U2BM67-F1
#
_entry.id   AF-A0A2U2BM67-F1
#
_cell.length_a   1.000
_cell.length_b   1.000
_cell.length_c   1.000
_cell.angle_alpha   90.00
_cell.angle_beta   90.00
_cell.angle_gamma   90.00
#
_symmetry.space_group_name_H-M   'P 1'
#
loop_
_entity.id
_entity.type
_entity.pdbx_description
1 polymer ?
#
loop_
_entity_poly.entity_id
_entity_poly.type
_entity_poly.pdbx_seq_one_letter_code
_entity_poly.pdbx_strand_id
1 'polypeptide(L)'
;MFVLTSDGIPSAVIIKATLSGGQYANQWIQEPSRLKYYLKSINGKFSEKFKANASIISNPNIPILTFVRRGEKDIFSYQGVFKYVGLVGEADGSKWFDLAKDDERAEVVENSTYAKEELAKQVEVARRSTPEQRKARLRNASKKPSKIWVLSAEFRRNPDVVAEVLERASGSCEACKEPAPFKRKSDGTPYLEVHHRIQLAHGGEDTVENAIALCPNCHRKAHFGPGLD
;
A
#
# COMPACT_ATOMS: atom_id res chain seq x y z
N MET A 1 -20.70 1.14 -4.97
CA MET A 1 -19.64 1.28 -3.95
C MET A 1 -19.41 -0.06 -3.27
N PHE A 2 -18.17 -0.51 -3.22
CA PHE A 2 -17.74 -1.77 -2.60
C PHE A 2 -16.55 -1.51 -1.67
N VAL A 3 -16.52 -2.17 -0.52
CA VAL A 3 -15.39 -2.09 0.42
C VAL A 3 -14.55 -3.34 0.24
N LEU A 4 -13.27 -3.17 -0.09
CA LEU A 4 -12.29 -4.24 0.00
C LEU A 4 -11.80 -4.31 1.45
N THR A 5 -11.76 -5.50 1.99
CA THR A 5 -11.29 -5.76 3.36
C THR A 5 -10.15 -6.76 3.34
N SER A 6 -9.19 -6.57 4.23
CA SER A 6 -8.12 -7.53 4.48
C SER A 6 -8.28 -7.99 5.93
N ASP A 7 -8.65 -9.27 6.16
CA ASP A 7 -8.99 -9.83 7.47
C ASP A 7 -10.02 -9.01 8.26
N GLY A 8 -11.10 -8.64 7.56
CA GLY A 8 -12.20 -7.85 8.15
C GLY A 8 -11.92 -6.35 8.28
N ILE A 9 -10.69 -5.88 8.07
CA ILE A 9 -10.31 -4.46 8.15
C ILE A 9 -10.46 -3.80 6.76
N PRO A 10 -11.17 -2.67 6.62
CA PRO A 10 -11.24 -1.94 5.35
C PRO A 10 -9.85 -1.52 4.85
N SER A 11 -9.51 -1.92 3.62
CA SER A 11 -8.21 -1.64 3.00
C SER A 11 -8.32 -0.72 1.77
N ALA A 12 -9.46 -0.73 1.08
CA ALA A 12 -9.75 0.17 -0.03
C ALA A 12 -11.26 0.25 -0.28
N VAL A 13 -11.71 1.27 -1.02
CA VAL A 13 -13.09 1.37 -1.51
C VAL A 13 -13.08 1.50 -3.02
N ILE A 14 -13.93 0.72 -3.70
CA ILE A 14 -14.18 0.86 -5.13
C ILE A 14 -15.49 1.63 -5.32
N ILE A 15 -15.41 2.75 -6.04
CA ILE A 15 -16.59 3.50 -6.46
C ILE A 15 -16.82 3.36 -7.96
N LYS A 16 -18.10 3.39 -8.32
CA LYS A 16 -18.59 3.38 -9.70
C LYS A 16 -19.51 4.59 -9.84
N ALA A 17 -19.04 5.63 -10.52
CA ALA A 17 -19.77 6.88 -10.73
C ALA A 17 -20.37 6.90 -12.13
N THR A 18 -21.69 7.09 -12.20
CA THR A 18 -22.40 7.37 -13.46
C THR A 18 -22.72 8.86 -13.46
N LEU A 19 -22.33 9.58 -14.52
CA LEU A 19 -22.42 11.04 -14.59
C LEU A 19 -23.76 11.55 -15.11
N SER A 20 -24.53 10.72 -15.80
CA SER A 20 -25.84 11.06 -16.33
C SER A 20 -26.84 9.91 -16.19
N GLY A 21 -28.11 10.25 -16.01
CA GLY A 21 -29.17 9.30 -15.69
C GLY A 21 -29.35 9.08 -14.19
N GLY A 22 -30.56 8.65 -13.81
CA GLY A 22 -30.98 8.48 -12.42
C GLY A 22 -31.30 9.79 -11.70
N GLN A 23 -31.89 9.68 -10.50
CA GLN A 23 -32.31 10.82 -9.68
C GLN A 23 -31.12 11.59 -9.07
N TYR A 24 -29.99 10.92 -8.85
CA TYR A 24 -28.79 11.49 -8.22
C TYR A 24 -27.56 11.18 -9.06
N ALA A 25 -27.41 11.91 -10.17
CA ALA A 25 -26.27 11.76 -11.07
C ALA A 25 -24.99 12.32 -10.41
N ASN A 26 -23.91 11.54 -10.42
CA ASN A 26 -22.62 12.01 -9.91
C ASN A 26 -22.05 13.08 -10.85
N GLN A 27 -21.16 13.93 -10.36
CA GLN A 27 -20.71 15.07 -11.16
C GLN A 27 -19.22 15.36 -10.94
N TRP A 28 -18.50 15.67 -12.01
CA TRP A 28 -17.21 16.32 -11.89
C TRP A 28 -17.40 17.75 -11.37
N ILE A 29 -16.83 18.04 -10.20
CA ILE A 29 -16.65 19.41 -9.73
C ILE A 29 -15.52 20.06 -10.55
N GLN A 30 -14.47 19.28 -10.83
CA GLN A 30 -13.39 19.60 -11.74
C GLN A 30 -12.94 18.32 -12.42
N GLU A 31 -13.08 18.20 -13.75
CA GLU A 31 -12.67 16.98 -14.45
C GLU A 31 -11.17 17.01 -14.77
N PRO A 32 -10.41 15.90 -14.56
CA PRO A 32 -10.75 14.64 -13.89
C PRO A 32 -10.32 14.61 -12.41
N SER A 33 -10.10 15.76 -11.78
CA SER A 33 -9.39 15.89 -10.49
C SER A 33 -10.28 15.99 -9.25
N ARG A 34 -11.58 16.27 -9.39
CA ARG A 34 -12.49 16.45 -8.25
C ARG A 34 -13.91 16.00 -8.58
N LEU A 35 -14.41 15.01 -7.83
CA LEU A 35 -15.66 14.32 -8.08
C LEU A 35 -16.63 14.50 -6.90
N LYS A 36 -17.84 14.95 -7.20
CA LYS A 36 -19.02 14.82 -6.34
C LYS A 36 -19.58 13.42 -6.52
N TYR A 37 -19.52 12.61 -5.46
CA TYR A 37 -20.02 11.22 -5.46
C TYR A 37 -21.11 11.03 -4.40
N TYR A 38 -22.34 10.74 -4.80
CA TYR A 38 -23.43 10.54 -3.84
C TYR A 38 -23.20 9.32 -2.94
N LEU A 39 -23.59 9.43 -1.67
CA LEU A 39 -23.53 8.32 -0.74
C LEU A 39 -24.36 7.14 -1.29
N LYS A 40 -23.96 5.92 -0.92
CA LYS A 40 -24.85 4.78 -1.14
C LYS A 40 -26.16 5.04 -0.41
N SER A 41 -27.28 4.94 -1.12
CA SER A 41 -28.62 4.96 -0.54
C SER A 41 -29.21 3.54 -0.50
N ILE A 42 -30.11 3.31 0.46
CA ILE A 42 -30.95 2.11 0.50
C ILE A 42 -32.38 2.61 0.59
N ASN A 43 -33.24 2.20 -0.35
CA ASN A 43 -34.63 2.67 -0.47
C ASN A 43 -34.73 4.20 -0.47
N GLY A 44 -33.82 4.88 -1.18
CA GLY A 44 -33.79 6.34 -1.30
C GLY A 44 -33.27 7.11 -0.08
N LYS A 45 -32.94 6.42 1.03
CA LYS A 45 -32.37 7.07 2.22
C LYS A 45 -30.85 7.01 2.18
N PHE A 46 -30.20 8.16 2.30
CA PHE A 46 -28.76 8.27 2.48
C PHE A 46 -28.41 8.13 3.97
N SER A 47 -27.41 7.31 4.28
CA SER A 47 -26.97 7.12 5.66
C SER A 47 -25.47 6.89 5.73
N GLU A 48 -24.80 7.67 6.57
CA GLU A 48 -23.38 7.50 6.90
C GLU A 48 -23.11 6.13 7.53
N LYS A 49 -24.12 5.51 8.17
CA LYS A 49 -23.99 4.23 8.87
C LYS A 49 -23.94 3.03 7.94
N PHE A 50 -24.28 3.18 6.67
CA PHE A 50 -24.14 2.05 5.74
C PHE A 50 -22.67 1.70 5.57
N LYS A 51 -22.36 0.40 5.69
CA LYS A 51 -20.99 -0.14 5.72
C LYS A 51 -20.02 0.57 4.77
N ALA A 52 -20.44 0.75 3.51
CA ALA A 52 -19.59 1.37 2.49
C ALA A 52 -19.33 2.87 2.71
N ASN A 53 -20.36 3.63 3.13
CA ASN A 53 -20.21 5.04 3.45
C ASN A 53 -19.37 5.21 4.73
N ALA A 54 -19.66 4.41 5.76
CA ALA A 54 -18.92 4.38 7.02
C ALA A 54 -17.44 4.06 6.81
N SER A 55 -17.10 3.14 5.90
CA SER A 55 -15.70 2.81 5.61
C SER A 55 -14.90 4.01 5.11
N ILE A 56 -15.48 4.87 4.25
CA ILE A 56 -14.81 6.10 3.79
C ILE A 56 -14.70 7.11 4.94
N ILE A 57 -15.78 7.33 5.69
CA ILE A 57 -15.84 8.35 6.75
C ILE A 57 -14.91 8.01 7.91
N SER A 58 -14.94 6.76 8.39
CA SER A 58 -14.15 6.32 9.54
C SER A 58 -12.69 6.06 9.21
N ASN A 59 -12.31 6.00 7.93
CA ASN A 59 -10.94 5.72 7.51
C ASN A 59 -10.54 6.67 6.35
N PRO A 60 -10.39 7.98 6.59
CA PRO A 60 -10.24 8.99 5.54
C PRO A 60 -9.01 8.81 4.62
N ASN A 61 -8.04 8.00 5.05
CA ASN A 61 -6.79 7.74 4.31
C ASN A 61 -6.83 6.49 3.42
N ILE A 62 -7.92 5.70 3.43
CA ILE A 62 -8.04 4.52 2.56
C ILE A 62 -8.18 4.97 1.09
N PRO A 63 -7.51 4.28 0.16
CA PRO A 63 -7.61 4.62 -1.26
C PRO A 63 -9.03 4.38 -1.79
N ILE A 64 -9.51 5.31 -2.61
CA ILE A 64 -10.79 5.20 -3.31
C ILE A 64 -10.53 4.97 -4.80
N LEU A 65 -10.61 3.71 -5.24
CA LEU A 65 -10.44 3.32 -6.63
C LEU A 65 -11.67 3.75 -7.43
N THR A 66 -11.47 4.70 -8.35
CA THR A 66 -12.58 5.45 -8.95
C THR A 66 -12.79 5.05 -10.40
N PHE A 67 -13.97 4.54 -10.68
CA PHE A 67 -14.41 4.20 -12.04
C PHE A 67 -15.56 5.10 -12.46
N VAL A 68 -15.48 5.68 -13.65
CA VAL A 68 -16.47 6.64 -14.16
C VAL A 68 -16.97 6.23 -15.54
N ARG A 69 -18.26 6.42 -15.77
CA ARG A 69 -18.92 6.33 -17.08
C ARG A 69 -19.84 7.54 -17.26
N ARG A 70 -20.14 7.91 -18.52
CA ARG A 70 -21.06 9.02 -18.80
C ARG A 70 -22.50 8.62 -18.46
N GLY A 71 -23.13 7.75 -19.25
CA GLY A 71 -24.49 7.25 -19.04
C GLY A 71 -24.57 5.77 -18.67
N GLU A 72 -25.79 5.26 -18.47
CA GLU A 72 -26.00 3.88 -18.01
C GLU A 72 -25.56 2.79 -18.98
N LYS A 73 -25.51 3.11 -20.28
CA LYS A 73 -25.09 2.18 -21.35
C LYS A 73 -23.59 2.21 -21.61
N ASP A 74 -22.87 3.17 -21.03
CA ASP A 74 -21.43 3.32 -21.26
C ASP A 74 -20.61 2.38 -20.36
N ILE A 75 -19.40 2.06 -20.83
CA ILE A 75 -18.44 1.23 -20.10
C ILE A 75 -17.74 2.08 -19.03
N PHE A 76 -17.53 1.50 -17.86
CA PHE A 76 -16.73 2.12 -16.81
C PHE A 76 -15.26 2.20 -17.20
N SER A 77 -14.69 3.40 -17.11
CA SER A 77 -13.27 3.66 -17.25
C SER A 77 -12.65 3.92 -15.88
N TYR A 78 -11.45 3.39 -15.64
CA TYR A 78 -10.70 3.71 -14.42
C TYR A 78 -10.14 5.13 -14.51
N GLN A 79 -10.36 5.94 -13.48
CA GLN A 79 -9.97 7.36 -13.40
C GLN A 79 -8.86 7.62 -12.36
N GLY A 80 -8.32 6.55 -11.75
CA GLY A 80 -7.26 6.65 -10.75
C GLY A 80 -7.75 6.49 -9.30
N VAL A 81 -6.83 6.75 -8.38
CA VAL A 81 -7.09 6.72 -6.94
C VAL A 81 -7.52 8.11 -6.47
N PHE A 82 -8.59 8.16 -5.71
CA PHE A 82 -9.11 9.36 -5.09
C PHE A 82 -8.97 9.25 -3.56
N LYS A 83 -9.00 10.40 -2.91
CA LYS A 83 -9.03 10.56 -1.46
C LYS A 83 -10.28 11.32 -1.03
N TYR A 84 -10.74 11.02 0.18
CA TYR A 84 -11.88 11.69 0.79
C TYR A 84 -11.48 13.10 1.24
N VAL A 85 -12.24 14.12 0.81
CA VAL A 85 -12.04 15.53 1.20
C VAL A 85 -13.07 15.93 2.25
N GLY A 86 -14.35 15.59 2.03
CA GLY A 86 -15.42 15.99 2.93
C GLY A 86 -16.78 15.42 2.56
N LEU A 87 -17.72 15.57 3.48
CA LEU A 87 -19.12 15.16 3.32
C LEU A 87 -19.98 16.42 3.23
N VAL A 88 -20.82 16.48 2.20
CA VAL A 88 -21.73 17.60 1.96
C VAL A 88 -23.17 17.08 1.96
N GLY A 89 -24.05 17.78 2.66
CA GLY A 89 -25.50 17.53 2.64
C GLY A 89 -26.24 18.60 1.85
N GLU A 90 -27.33 18.22 1.21
CA GLU A 90 -28.18 19.12 0.42
C GLU A 90 -29.57 19.27 1.06
N ALA A 91 -30.31 20.30 0.64
CA ALA A 91 -31.61 20.65 1.22
C ALA A 91 -32.67 19.56 1.02
N ASP A 92 -32.52 18.71 -0.01
CA ASP A 92 -33.37 17.56 -0.28
C ASP A 92 -33.05 16.33 0.61
N GLY A 93 -32.09 16.47 1.53
CA GLY A 93 -31.62 15.41 2.42
C GLY A 93 -30.62 14.45 1.77
N SER A 94 -30.26 14.65 0.51
CA SER A 94 -29.19 13.90 -0.14
C SER A 94 -27.82 14.29 0.43
N LYS A 95 -26.87 13.36 0.36
CA LYS A 95 -25.51 13.56 0.85
C LYS A 95 -24.52 13.02 -0.15
N TRP A 96 -23.39 13.70 -0.31
CA TRP A 96 -22.33 13.30 -1.23
C TRP A 96 -20.94 13.53 -0.65
N PHE A 97 -20.00 12.71 -1.12
CA PHE A 97 -18.59 12.83 -0.84
C PHE A 97 -17.94 13.77 -1.86
N ASP A 98 -17.21 14.77 -1.36
CA ASP A 98 -16.22 15.50 -2.11
C ASP A 98 -14.95 14.66 -2.17
N LEU A 99 -14.58 14.23 -3.37
CA LEU A 99 -13.44 13.37 -3.62
C LEU A 99 -12.44 14.09 -4.50
N ALA A 100 -11.17 14.12 -4.09
CA ALA A 100 -10.08 14.66 -4.91
C ALA A 100 -9.23 13.52 -5.45
N LYS A 101 -8.76 13.65 -6.69
CA LYS A 101 -7.76 12.76 -7.26
C LYS A 101 -6.51 12.84 -6.39
N ASP A 102 -5.98 11.69 -6.04
CA ASP A 102 -4.76 11.59 -5.26
C ASP A 102 -3.58 11.47 -6.22
N ASP A 103 -3.11 12.62 -6.74
CA ASP A 103 -2.01 12.68 -7.72
C ASP A 103 -0.69 12.13 -7.16
N GLU A 104 -0.55 12.04 -5.84
CA GLU A 104 0.58 11.35 -5.23
C GLU A 104 0.48 9.84 -5.43
N ARG A 105 -0.73 9.27 -5.37
CA ARG A 105 -1.06 7.85 -5.63
C ARG A 105 -1.32 7.58 -7.13
N ALA A 106 -0.29 7.77 -7.95
CA ALA A 106 -0.35 7.64 -9.40
C ALA A 106 -0.58 6.20 -9.93
N GLU A 107 -1.60 6.10 -10.78
CA GLU A 107 -1.98 5.21 -11.92
C GLU A 107 -1.25 3.90 -12.29
N VAL A 108 -0.02 3.63 -11.85
CA VAL A 108 0.70 2.38 -12.20
C VAL A 108 1.00 1.61 -10.94
N VAL A 109 0.33 0.46 -10.83
CA VAL A 109 0.50 -0.50 -9.75
C VAL A 109 1.31 -1.66 -10.32
N GLU A 110 2.63 -1.61 -10.15
CA GLU A 110 3.52 -2.71 -10.54
C GLU A 110 3.63 -3.75 -9.43
N ASN A 111 4.00 -4.99 -9.75
CA ASN A 111 4.38 -5.94 -8.71
C ASN A 111 5.76 -5.55 -8.14
N SER A 112 5.90 -5.49 -6.81
CA SER A 112 7.15 -5.05 -6.16
C SER A 112 8.36 -5.93 -6.49
N THR A 113 8.16 -7.23 -6.70
CA THR A 113 9.21 -8.17 -7.14
C THR A 113 9.61 -7.84 -8.57
N TYR A 114 8.64 -7.68 -9.47
CA TYR A 114 8.90 -7.31 -10.86
C TYR A 114 9.69 -5.99 -10.98
N ALA A 115 9.27 -4.94 -10.27
CA ALA A 115 9.96 -3.66 -10.30
C ALA A 115 11.42 -3.74 -9.82
N LYS A 116 11.70 -4.57 -8.80
CA LYS A 116 13.06 -4.82 -8.30
C LYS A 116 13.91 -5.61 -9.32
N GLU A 117 13.35 -6.66 -9.91
CA GLU A 117 14.02 -7.49 -10.90
C GLU A 117 14.37 -6.69 -12.17
N GLU A 118 13.44 -5.86 -12.63
CA GLU A 118 13.65 -5.01 -13.80
C GLU A 118 14.74 -3.97 -13.54
N LEU A 119 14.73 -3.32 -12.37
CA LEU A 119 15.82 -2.43 -11.98
C LEU A 119 17.17 -3.16 -11.92
N ALA A 120 17.22 -4.36 -11.35
CA ALA A 120 18.45 -5.16 -11.27
C ALA A 120 18.99 -5.50 -12.68
N LYS A 121 18.13 -5.89 -13.62
CA LYS A 121 18.50 -6.12 -15.03
C LYS A 121 19.07 -4.86 -15.67
N GLN A 122 18.42 -3.71 -15.48
CA GLN A 122 18.88 -2.43 -16.03
C GLN A 122 20.21 -1.98 -15.44
N VAL A 123 20.43 -2.22 -14.14
CA VAL A 123 21.73 -1.97 -13.49
C VAL A 123 22.82 -2.83 -14.12
N GLU A 124 22.56 -4.11 -14.39
CA GLU A 124 23.53 -4.99 -15.03
C GLU A 124 23.86 -4.55 -16.47
N VAL A 125 22.85 -4.14 -17.25
CA VAL A 125 23.08 -3.51 -18.56
C VAL A 125 23.93 -2.24 -18.43
N ALA A 126 23.66 -1.39 -17.44
CA ALA A 126 24.45 -0.17 -17.20
C ALA A 126 25.90 -0.47 -16.78
N ARG A 127 26.15 -1.58 -16.07
CA ARG A 127 27.49 -2.01 -15.67
C ARG A 127 28.37 -2.42 -16.86
N ARG A 128 27.78 -2.90 -17.95
CA ARG A 128 28.49 -3.22 -19.21
C ARG A 128 29.06 -2.00 -19.94
N SER A 129 28.60 -0.79 -19.60
CA SER A 129 29.14 0.46 -20.16
C SER A 129 30.29 1.02 -19.34
N THR A 130 31.11 1.90 -19.91
CA THR A 130 32.21 2.54 -19.17
C THR A 130 31.70 3.58 -18.17
N PRO A 131 32.49 3.93 -17.12
CA PRO A 131 32.15 5.03 -16.22
C PRO A 131 31.87 6.35 -16.95
N GLU A 132 32.59 6.65 -18.02
CA GLU A 132 32.45 7.88 -18.82
C GLU A 132 31.10 7.89 -19.55
N GLN A 133 30.72 6.76 -20.14
CA GLN A 133 29.43 6.59 -20.80
C GLN A 133 28.27 6.73 -19.80
N ARG A 134 28.39 6.15 -18.59
CA ARG A 134 27.39 6.34 -17.52
C ARG A 134 27.29 7.80 -17.10
N LYS A 135 28.43 8.47 -16.85
CA LYS A 135 28.48 9.89 -16.48
C LYS A 135 27.83 10.78 -17.55
N ALA A 136 28.04 10.48 -18.83
CA ALA A 136 27.40 11.19 -19.93
C ALA A 136 25.87 11.07 -19.87
N ARG A 137 25.32 9.86 -19.65
CA ARG A 137 23.87 9.67 -19.47
C ARG A 137 23.34 10.42 -18.24
N LEU A 138 24.08 10.40 -17.12
CA LEU A 138 23.70 11.08 -15.88
C LEU A 138 23.70 12.62 -15.96
N ARG A 139 24.48 13.22 -16.88
CA ARG A 139 24.45 14.67 -17.10
C ARG A 139 23.10 15.14 -17.65
N ASN A 140 22.51 14.35 -18.54
CA ASN A 140 21.24 14.68 -19.22
C ASN A 140 20.01 14.07 -18.53
N ALA A 141 20.20 13.17 -17.56
CA ALA A 141 19.09 12.54 -16.84
C ALA A 141 18.43 13.50 -15.85
N SER A 142 17.10 13.37 -15.69
CA SER A 142 16.36 14.03 -14.61
C SER A 142 16.98 13.69 -13.26
N LYS A 143 17.18 14.71 -12.42
CA LYS A 143 17.65 14.52 -11.03
C LYS A 143 16.55 14.03 -10.10
N LYS A 144 15.29 14.18 -10.49
CA LYS A 144 14.12 13.69 -9.76
C LYS A 144 13.59 12.45 -10.47
N PRO A 145 13.68 11.25 -9.86
CA PRO A 145 13.09 10.05 -10.46
C PRO A 145 11.56 10.14 -10.44
N SER A 146 10.92 9.50 -11.42
CA SER A 146 9.48 9.27 -11.39
C SER A 146 9.12 8.35 -10.23
N LYS A 147 8.01 8.61 -9.56
CA LYS A 147 7.46 7.72 -8.53
C LYS A 147 6.64 6.62 -9.22
N ILE A 148 6.82 5.38 -8.79
CA ILE A 148 5.97 4.25 -9.14
C ILE A 148 5.33 3.70 -7.87
N TRP A 149 4.12 3.17 -7.97
CA TRP A 149 3.47 2.47 -6.86
C TRP A 149 3.59 0.97 -7.10
N VAL A 150 3.89 0.22 -6.04
CA VAL A 150 4.07 -1.23 -6.13
C VAL A 150 3.13 -1.98 -5.19
N LEU A 151 2.63 -3.13 -5.63
CA LEU A 151 1.99 -4.13 -4.78
C LEU A 151 3.04 -5.06 -4.19
N SER A 152 3.04 -5.18 -2.87
CA SER A 152 3.71 -6.25 -2.15
C SER A 152 2.66 -7.14 -1.48
N ALA A 153 2.93 -8.45 -1.45
CA ALA A 153 2.24 -9.37 -0.57
C ALA A 153 3.05 -9.46 0.73
N GLU A 154 2.38 -9.36 1.87
CA GLU A 154 2.99 -9.49 3.19
C GLU A 154 2.17 -10.44 4.06
N PHE A 155 2.85 -11.12 4.98
CA PHE A 155 2.20 -11.97 5.97
C PHE A 155 1.82 -11.13 7.18
N ARG A 156 0.57 -11.26 7.63
CA ARG A 156 0.16 -10.77 8.94
C ARG A 156 0.72 -11.73 10.01
N ARG A 157 1.82 -11.31 10.63
CA ARG A 157 2.51 -12.12 11.65
C ARG A 157 1.83 -11.99 13.00
N ASN A 158 1.93 -13.03 13.81
CA ASN A 158 1.49 -13.07 15.19
C ASN A 158 2.40 -12.13 16.01
N PRO A 159 1.86 -11.05 16.60
CA PRO A 159 2.66 -10.11 17.38
C PRO A 159 3.31 -10.76 18.61
N ASP A 160 2.70 -11.79 19.19
CA ASP A 160 3.22 -12.47 20.38
C ASP A 160 4.48 -13.27 20.04
N VAL A 161 4.52 -13.91 18.86
CA VAL A 161 5.73 -14.59 18.36
C VAL A 161 6.86 -13.59 18.18
N VAL A 162 6.56 -12.41 17.65
CA VAL A 162 7.57 -11.35 17.45
C VAL A 162 8.10 -10.85 18.79
N ALA A 163 7.22 -10.58 19.75
CA ALA A 163 7.59 -10.11 21.08
C ALA A 163 8.45 -11.14 21.83
N GLU A 164 7.98 -12.38 21.94
CA GLU A 164 8.66 -13.47 22.64
C GLU A 164 10.07 -13.71 22.09
N VAL A 165 10.24 -13.73 20.77
CA VAL A 165 11.54 -13.96 20.13
C VAL A 165 12.51 -12.80 20.37
N LEU A 166 12.01 -11.56 20.41
CA LEU A 166 12.85 -10.39 20.71
C LEU A 166 13.27 -10.34 22.19
N GLU A 167 12.37 -10.72 23.10
CA GLU A 167 12.67 -10.80 24.54
C GLU A 167 13.67 -11.93 24.83
N ARG A 168 13.44 -13.12 24.26
CA ARG A 168 14.37 -14.26 24.31
C ARG A 168 15.78 -13.89 23.85
N ALA A 169 15.88 -13.09 22.80
CA ALA A 169 17.16 -12.65 22.25
C ALA A 169 17.91 -11.67 23.17
N SER A 170 17.21 -11.01 24.11
CA SER A 170 17.79 -10.12 25.13
C SER A 170 18.77 -9.08 24.56
N GLY A 171 18.45 -8.57 23.37
CA GLY A 171 19.23 -7.54 22.67
C GLY A 171 20.47 -8.03 21.91
N SER A 172 20.68 -9.33 21.79
CA SER A 172 21.78 -9.93 21.02
C SER A 172 21.26 -10.75 19.83
N CYS A 173 21.96 -10.68 18.70
CA CYS A 173 21.63 -11.46 17.51
C CYS A 173 21.76 -12.96 17.81
N GLU A 174 20.72 -13.75 17.53
CA GLU A 174 20.74 -15.18 17.83
C GLU A 174 21.62 -15.99 16.85
N ALA A 175 22.05 -15.41 15.73
CA ALA A 175 23.01 -16.02 14.81
C ALA A 175 24.45 -15.66 15.18
N CYS A 176 24.86 -14.39 15.00
CA CYS A 176 26.25 -13.99 15.22
C CYS A 176 26.62 -13.68 16.68
N LYS A 177 25.65 -13.73 17.60
CA LYS A 177 25.81 -13.47 19.05
C LYS A 177 26.24 -12.05 19.44
N GLU A 178 26.52 -11.19 18.46
CA GLU A 178 26.80 -9.78 18.67
C GLU A 178 25.56 -9.01 19.18
N PRO A 179 25.76 -7.97 20.01
CA PRO A 179 24.69 -7.05 20.41
C PRO A 179 23.99 -6.42 19.20
N ALA A 180 22.75 -6.00 19.38
CA ALA A 180 22.03 -5.22 18.39
C ALA A 180 22.85 -3.98 17.98
N PRO A 181 22.94 -3.67 16.68
CA PRO A 181 23.85 -2.63 16.19
C PRO A 181 23.44 -1.21 16.61
N PHE A 182 22.18 -1.01 16.97
CA PHE A 182 21.66 0.27 17.44
C PHE A 182 20.35 0.06 18.22
N LYS A 183 19.86 1.13 18.85
CA LYS A 183 18.57 1.17 19.54
C LYS A 183 17.48 1.74 18.64
N ARG A 184 16.25 1.22 18.73
CA ARG A 184 15.08 1.76 18.04
C ARG A 184 14.86 3.21 18.46
N LYS A 185 14.59 4.07 17.49
CA LYS A 185 14.27 5.49 17.75
C LYS A 185 12.93 5.66 18.46
N SER A 186 12.00 4.71 18.30
CA SER A 186 10.64 4.77 18.87
C SER A 186 10.64 4.65 20.39
N ASP A 187 11.46 3.76 20.94
CA ASP A 187 11.33 3.31 22.34
C ASP A 187 12.69 3.00 23.01
N GLY A 188 13.81 3.13 22.29
CA GLY A 188 15.15 2.89 22.84
C GLY A 188 15.53 1.41 23.02
N THR A 189 14.69 0.46 22.60
CA THR A 189 14.99 -0.98 22.68
C THR A 189 16.04 -1.42 21.65
N PRO A 190 16.77 -2.53 21.87
CA PRO A 190 17.72 -3.07 20.88
C PRO A 190 17.07 -3.40 19.53
N TYR A 191 17.69 -2.98 18.42
CA TYR A 191 17.15 -3.24 17.06
C TYR A 191 17.59 -4.62 16.55
N LEU A 192 16.67 -5.58 16.61
CA LEU A 192 16.75 -6.88 15.92
C LEU A 192 15.49 -7.09 15.06
N GLU A 193 15.59 -7.96 14.06
CA GLU A 193 14.54 -8.32 13.12
C GLU A 193 14.21 -9.81 13.29
N VAL A 194 12.93 -10.13 13.48
CA VAL A 194 12.48 -11.53 13.58
C VAL A 194 12.37 -12.13 12.18
N HIS A 195 13.05 -13.27 12.00
CA HIS A 195 13.10 -14.05 10.79
C HIS A 195 12.59 -15.46 11.05
N HIS A 196 11.80 -16.02 10.14
CA HIS A 196 11.40 -17.42 10.21
C HIS A 196 12.42 -18.31 9.50
N ARG A 197 12.90 -19.36 10.16
CA ARG A 197 13.89 -20.33 9.65
C ARG A 197 13.37 -21.01 8.40
N ILE A 198 12.18 -21.61 8.49
CA ILE A 198 11.36 -21.93 7.33
C ILE A 198 10.55 -20.68 7.03
N GLN A 199 10.87 -20.00 5.94
CA GLN A 199 10.20 -18.76 5.59
C GLN A 199 8.69 -18.99 5.39
N LEU A 200 7.86 -18.05 5.85
CA LEU A 200 6.41 -18.11 5.67
C LEU A 200 6.00 -18.23 4.19
N ALA A 201 6.77 -17.60 3.28
CA ALA A 201 6.57 -17.70 1.83
C ALA A 201 6.75 -19.13 1.28
N HIS A 202 7.46 -19.99 2.01
CA HIS A 202 7.69 -21.40 1.69
C HIS A 202 6.86 -22.34 2.58
N GLY A 203 5.79 -21.83 3.22
CA GLY A 203 4.90 -22.63 4.06
C GLY A 203 5.39 -22.86 5.49
N GLY A 204 6.38 -22.09 5.96
CA GLY A 204 6.79 -22.13 7.36
C GLY A 204 5.69 -21.65 8.31
N GLU A 205 5.68 -22.19 9.52
CA GLU A 205 4.73 -21.81 10.56
C GLU A 205 5.13 -20.50 11.25
N ASP A 206 4.14 -19.73 11.67
CA ASP A 206 4.37 -18.51 12.45
C ASP A 206 4.42 -18.83 13.94
N THR A 207 5.52 -19.44 14.37
CA THR A 207 5.75 -19.95 15.73
C THR A 207 7.11 -19.49 16.28
N VAL A 208 7.26 -19.51 17.61
CA VAL A 208 8.50 -19.10 18.31
C VAL A 208 9.66 -20.03 17.98
N GLU A 209 9.37 -21.31 17.77
CA GLU A 209 10.32 -22.37 17.42
C GLU A 209 10.88 -22.17 16.00
N ASN A 210 10.02 -21.75 15.08
CA ASN A 210 10.42 -21.44 13.71
C ASN A 210 11.01 -20.04 13.56
N ALA A 211 11.07 -19.22 14.63
CA ALA A 211 11.51 -17.83 14.56
C ALA A 211 12.86 -17.59 15.26
N ILE A 212 13.63 -16.65 14.71
CA ILE A 212 14.95 -16.24 15.20
C ILE A 212 15.12 -14.72 15.12
N ALA A 213 15.67 -14.09 16.15
CA ALA A 213 16.02 -12.68 16.17
C ALA A 213 17.40 -12.44 15.54
N LEU A 214 17.47 -11.62 14.50
CA LEU A 214 18.70 -11.36 13.75
C LEU A 214 19.03 -9.88 13.70
N CYS A 215 20.33 -9.55 13.70
CA CYS A 215 20.76 -8.23 13.28
C CYS A 215 20.50 -8.02 11.78
N PRO A 216 20.44 -6.78 11.28
CA PRO A 216 20.17 -6.50 9.86
C PRO A 216 21.14 -7.21 8.90
N ASN A 217 22.40 -7.38 9.29
CA ASN A 217 23.41 -8.05 8.48
C ASN A 217 23.12 -9.56 8.35
N CYS A 218 22.91 -10.24 9.48
CA CYS A 218 22.56 -11.66 9.49
C CYS A 218 21.21 -11.92 8.79
N HIS A 219 20.22 -11.05 9.01
CA HIS A 219 18.93 -11.17 8.34
C HIS A 219 19.06 -11.07 6.81
N ARG A 220 19.87 -10.13 6.30
CA ARG A 220 20.15 -10.05 4.85
C ARG A 220 20.93 -11.24 4.33
N LYS A 221 21.89 -11.77 5.09
CA LYS A 221 22.62 -13.01 4.74
C LYS A 221 21.66 -14.20 4.64
N ALA A 222 20.65 -14.30 5.53
CA ALA A 222 19.65 -15.35 5.49
C ALA A 222 18.77 -15.31 4.22
N HIS A 223 18.48 -14.11 3.70
CA HIS A 223 17.66 -13.95 2.48
C HIS A 223 18.44 -14.06 1.17
N PHE A 224 19.67 -13.53 1.12
CA PHE A 224 20.40 -13.31 -0.13
C PHE A 224 21.81 -13.93 -0.15
N GLY A 225 22.30 -14.38 1.00
CA GLY A 225 23.59 -15.05 1.13
C GLY A 225 23.44 -16.57 1.09
N PRO A 226 24.52 -17.31 1.43
CA PRO A 226 24.52 -18.77 1.46
C PRO A 226 23.65 -19.40 2.58
N GLY A 227 22.98 -18.58 3.40
CA GLY A 227 22.21 -19.01 4.56
C GLY A 227 22.79 -18.52 5.90
N LEU A 228 22.14 -18.91 6.99
CA LEU A 228 22.69 -18.79 8.35
C LEU A 228 23.44 -20.08 8.64
N ASP A 229 24.71 -19.97 9.03
CA ASP A 229 25.54 -21.10 9.46
C ASP A 229 25.20 -21.48 10.91
#